data_AF-A0A529XEG3-F1
#
_entry.id   AF-A0A529XEG3-F1
#
_cell.length_a   1.000
_cell.length_b   1.000
_cell.length_c   1.000
_cell.angle_alpha   90.00
_cell.angle_beta   90.00
_cell.angle_gamma   90.00
#
_symmetry.space_group_name_H-M   'P 1'
#
loop_
_entity.id
_entity.type
_entity.pdbx_description
1 polymer ?
#
loop_
_entity_poly.entity_id
_entity_poly.type
_entity_poly.pdbx_seq_one_letter_code
_entity_poly.pdbx_strand_id
1 'polypeptide(L)' 'MSNPVLVEVTRGSVVESRHRGAVSVFDADGKPVWEIGDTDRPVFPRSAVKAI' A
#
# COMPACT_ATOMS: atom_id res chain seq x y z
N MET A 1 -1.22 -14.30 -4.37
CA MET A 1 -1.53 -14.20 -2.92
C MET A 1 -2.25 -12.88 -2.68
N SER A 2 -3.08 -12.75 -1.64
CA SER A 2 -3.72 -11.45 -1.35
C SER A 2 -2.74 -10.53 -0.62
N ASN A 3 -2.76 -9.24 -0.95
CA ASN A 3 -1.97 -8.23 -0.24
C ASN A 3 -2.27 -8.24 1.26
N PRO A 4 -1.27 -7.95 2.13
CA PRO A 4 -1.48 -7.94 3.57
C PRO A 4 -2.45 -6.83 4.00
N VAL A 5 -3.03 -6.99 5.18
CA VAL A 5 -3.84 -5.92 5.79
C VAL A 5 -2.89 -4.86 6.32
N LEU A 6 -2.95 -3.66 5.75
CA LEU A 6 -2.11 -2.54 6.17
C LEU A 6 -2.82 -1.64 7.18
N VAL A 7 -4.15 -1.60 7.12
CA VAL A 7 -4.98 -0.77 8.00
C VAL A 7 -6.21 -1.54 8.44
N GLU A 8 -6.48 -1.51 9.74
CA GLU A 8 -7.75 -1.90 10.33
C GLU A 8 -8.48 -0.66 10.81
N VAL A 9 -9.75 -0.54 10.46
CA VAL A 9 -10.64 0.50 10.99
C VAL A 9 -11.47 -0.13 12.09
N THR A 10 -11.46 0.46 13.27
CA THR A 10 -12.10 -0.09 14.47
C THR A 10 -13.24 0.80 14.97
N ARG A 11 -14.25 0.18 15.57
CA ARG A 11 -15.28 0.82 16.41
C ARG A 11 -15.28 0.12 17.76
N GLY A 12 -14.68 0.75 18.75
CA GLY A 12 -14.38 0.10 20.03
C GLY A 12 -13.44 -1.09 19.82
N SER A 13 -13.81 -2.25 20.34
CA SER A 13 -13.03 -3.50 20.21
C SER A 13 -13.28 -4.28 18.92
N VAL A 14 -14.15 -3.79 18.03
CA VAL A 14 -14.53 -4.48 16.79
C VAL A 14 -13.80 -3.88 15.60
N VAL A 15 -13.20 -4.73 14.76
CA VAL A 15 -12.66 -4.34 13.44
C VAL A 15 -13.81 -4.32 12.43
N GLU A 16 -14.18 -3.13 11.97
CA GLU A 16 -15.26 -2.94 10.98
C GLU A 16 -14.77 -3.08 9.54
N SER A 17 -13.52 -2.69 9.26
CA SER A 17 -12.94 -2.75 7.92
C SER A 17 -11.46 -3.11 7.94
N ARG A 18 -11.02 -3.77 6.87
CA ARG A 18 -9.61 -4.11 6.62
C ARG A 18 -9.23 -3.63 5.23
N HIS A 19 -8.24 -2.76 5.16
CA HIS A 19 -7.70 -2.27 3.90
C HIS A 19 -6.39 -2.99 3.61
N ARG A 20 -6.37 -3.69 2.47
CA ARG A 20 -5.21 -4.41 1.98
C ARG A 20 -4.50 -3.60 0.94
N GLY A 21 -3.18 -3.67 0.91
CA GLY A 21 -2.39 -2.91 -0.05
C GLY A 21 -0.96 -3.38 -0.15
N ALA A 22 -0.24 -2.75 -1.06
CA ALA A 22 1.20 -2.87 -1.21
C ALA A 22 1.84 -1.49 -0.95
N VAL A 23 3.08 -1.49 -0.45
CA VAL A 23 3.88 -0.29 -0.17
C VAL A 23 5.27 -0.53 -0.71
N SER A 24 5.82 0.43 -1.45
CA SER A 24 7.22 0.44 -1.86
C SER A 24 7.82 1.78 -1.47
N VAL A 25 8.96 1.75 -0.79
CA VAL A 25 9.69 2.92 -0.29
C VAL A 25 11.08 2.91 -0.91
N PHE A 26 11.47 4.03 -1.48
CA PHE A 26 12.77 4.23 -2.12
C PHE A 26 13.54 5.35 -1.41
N ASP A 27 14.86 5.26 -1.38
CA ASP A 27 15.72 6.38 -1.02
C ASP A 27 15.87 7.39 -2.17
N ALA A 28 16.66 8.44 -1.93
CA ALA A 28 16.89 9.51 -2.91
C ALA A 28 17.66 9.06 -4.16
N ASP A 29 18.41 7.96 -4.08
CA ASP A 29 19.14 7.37 -5.20
C ASP A 29 18.28 6.35 -5.98
N GLY A 30 17.02 6.16 -5.57
CA GLY A 30 16.09 5.23 -6.19
C GLY A 30 16.28 3.78 -5.77
N LYS A 31 17.01 3.51 -4.68
CA LYS A 31 17.17 2.16 -4.15
C LYS A 31 15.96 1.80 -3.28
N PRO A 32 15.35 0.61 -3.45
CA PRO A 32 14.28 0.17 -2.57
C PRO A 32 14.84 -0.05 -1.16
N VAL A 33 14.21 0.57 -0.17
CA VAL A 33 14.57 0.44 1.25
C VAL A 33 13.55 -0.38 2.03
N TRP A 34 12.31 -0.47 1.56
CA TRP A 34 11.28 -1.29 2.18
C TRP A 34 10.15 -1.60 1.22
N GLU A 35 9.66 -2.84 1.26
CA GLU A 35 8.53 -3.30 0.45
C GLU A 35 7.58 -4.18 1.27
N ILE A 36 6.28 -4.03 1.02
CA ILE A 36 5.22 -4.83 1.61
C ILE A 36 4.23 -5.22 0.52
N GLY A 37 3.85 -6.50 0.46
CA GLY A 37 2.86 -7.00 -0.49
C GLY A 37 3.40 -7.15 -1.90
N ASP A 38 2.49 -7.18 -2.88
CA ASP A 38 2.78 -7.34 -4.31
C ASP A 38 2.93 -5.95 -4.96
N THR A 39 4.13 -5.35 -4.84
CA THR A 39 4.47 -3.99 -5.32
C THR A 39 4.63 -3.91 -6.83
N ASP A 40 4.93 -5.04 -7.49
CA ASP A 40 5.10 -5.13 -8.95
C ASP A 40 3.76 -5.22 -9.70
N ARG A 41 2.65 -5.46 -9.00
CA ARG A 41 1.33 -5.59 -9.62
C ARG A 41 0.89 -4.26 -10.26
N PRO A 42 0.59 -4.24 -11.57
CA PRO A 42 0.09 -3.03 -12.22
C PRO A 42 -1.27 -2.59 -11.66
N VAL A 43 -1.42 -1.29 -11.43
CA VAL A 43 -2.68 -0.64 -11.01
C VAL A 43 -2.89 0.65 -11.79
N PHE A 44 -4.15 1.07 -11.96
CA PHE A 44 -4.43 2.40 -12.51
C PHE A 44 -4.07 3.48 -11.46
N PRO A 45 -3.21 4.47 -11.79
CA PRO A 45 -2.70 5.44 -10.81
C PRO A 45 -3.75 6.44 -10.31
N ARG A 46 -4.93 6.50 -10.97
CA ARG A 46 -5.98 7.50 -10.70
C ARG A 46 -5.37 8.90 -10.62
N SER A 47 -5.78 9.72 -9.65
CA SER A 47 -5.25 11.08 -9.48
C SER A 47 -3.80 11.16 -8.99
N ALA A 48 -3.15 10.05 -8.60
CA ALA A 48 -1.72 10.08 -8.22
C ALA A 48 -0.81 10.42 -9.42
N VAL A 49 -1.30 10.23 -10.65
CA VAL A 49 -0.61 10.57 -11.90
C VAL A 49 -0.36 12.07 -12.11
N LYS A 50 -0.92 12.95 -11.27
CA LYS A 50 -0.84 14.40 -11.48
C LYS A 50 0.55 15.00 -11.26
N ALA A 51 1.44 14.29 -10.59
CA ALA A 51 2.78 14.76 -10.23
C ALA A 51 3.84 14.43 -11.29
N ILE A 52 3.43 13.85 -12.42
CA ILE A 52 4.27 13.54 -13.58
C ILE A 52 4.05 14.64 -14.63
#